data_AF-A0A081D2L1-F1
#
_entry.id   AF-A0A081D2L1-F1
#
_cell.length_a   1.000
_cell.length_b   1.000
_cell.length_c   1.000
_cell.angle_alpha   90.00
_cell.angle_beta   90.00
_cell.angle_gamma   90.00
#
_symmetry.space_group_name_H-M   'P 1'
#
loop_
_entity.id
_entity.type
_entity.pdbx_description
1 polymer ?
#
loop_
_entity_poly.entity_id
_entity_poly.type
_entity_poly.pdbx_seq_one_letter_code
_entity_poly.pdbx_strand_id
1 'polypeptide(L)'
;MGSKDGASGGFDTSKFLAGIARGVAGALLFALPMFMTMEMWELGFYMDRTRLLLLLLINLPLLIGLSRRIGFEETSGLRQSIRDAIIAYALGMVASTLILPSIGVLQAGQTPHEIVGMIALLAVPASIGAMLGRSQLGGKSDDEETEDDDDPVQNRETSYGGELFLMAVGALFLNLNVAPTEEMILLSFKMTPWHGLVIIAVSLIVMHGFVYALSFHGSHDLAEGTPSWHAFVRFTLPGYVIAGSISAYCLWSFHRIDDLGSTQVLMAIVILSFPGAIGAAAARLIL
;
A
#
# COMPACT_ATOMS: atom_id res chain seq x y z
N MET A 1 43.91 -38.36 4.54
CA MET A 1 43.02 -38.74 5.65
C MET A 1 42.63 -37.46 6.37
N GLY A 2 41.32 -37.15 6.43
CA GLY A 2 40.74 -35.97 7.13
C GLY A 2 40.81 -34.66 6.33
N SER A 3 39.77 -33.84 6.20
CA SER A 3 38.39 -33.91 6.67
C SER A 3 37.53 -33.07 5.72
N LYS A 4 36.33 -33.56 5.40
CA LYS A 4 35.23 -32.78 4.83
C LYS A 4 34.56 -32.07 6.00
N ASP A 5 34.55 -30.74 6.03
CA ASP A 5 33.56 -30.00 6.82
C ASP A 5 32.63 -29.29 5.84
N GLY A 6 31.46 -29.90 5.66
CA GLY A 6 30.36 -29.32 4.91
C GLY A 6 29.74 -28.21 5.75
N ALA A 7 29.72 -27.00 5.19
CA ALA A 7 28.89 -25.92 5.68
C ALA A 7 27.42 -26.29 5.49
N SER A 8 26.81 -26.91 6.49
CA SER A 8 25.36 -27.03 6.60
C SER A 8 24.82 -25.64 6.95
N GLY A 9 24.26 -24.94 5.97
CA GLY A 9 23.45 -23.74 6.20
C GLY A 9 22.24 -24.07 7.07
N GLY A 10 22.37 -23.87 8.38
CA GLY A 10 21.28 -24.04 9.33
C GLY A 10 20.27 -22.92 9.18
N PHE A 11 18.99 -23.26 9.14
CA PHE A 11 17.90 -22.29 9.17
C PHE A 11 17.96 -21.48 10.48
N ASP A 12 18.31 -20.19 10.38
CA ASP A 12 18.32 -19.30 11.54
C ASP A 12 16.90 -18.94 11.95
N THR A 13 16.37 -19.73 12.88
CA THR A 13 15.02 -19.60 13.44
C THR A 13 14.79 -18.22 14.08
N SER A 14 15.84 -17.60 14.64
CA SER A 14 15.75 -16.29 15.30
C SER A 14 15.50 -15.18 14.28
N LYS A 15 16.28 -15.17 13.19
CA LYS A 15 16.10 -14.23 12.07
C LYS A 15 14.74 -14.39 11.42
N PHE A 16 14.27 -15.63 11.24
CA PHE A 16 12.95 -15.91 10.69
C PHE A 16 11.81 -15.39 11.59
N LEU A 17 11.88 -15.65 12.90
CA LEU A 17 10.87 -15.19 13.86
C LEU A 17 10.85 -13.66 13.97
N ALA A 18 12.02 -13.01 13.95
CA ALA A 18 12.11 -11.55 13.90
C ALA A 18 11.47 -10.98 12.63
N GLY A 19 11.65 -11.64 11.48
CA GLY A 19 10.98 -11.28 10.23
C GLY A 19 9.46 -11.38 10.30
N ILE A 20 8.94 -12.45 10.92
CA ILE A 20 7.50 -12.60 11.18
C ILE A 20 6.99 -11.50 12.12
N ALA A 21 7.69 -11.24 13.22
CA ALA A 21 7.28 -10.22 14.20
C ALA A 21 7.21 -8.83 13.56
N ARG A 22 8.19 -8.46 12.74
CA ARG A 22 8.18 -7.21 11.95
C ARG A 22 7.05 -7.17 10.94
N GLY A 23 6.76 -8.29 10.27
CA GLY A 23 5.63 -8.42 9.37
C GLY A 23 4.28 -8.23 10.10
N VAL A 24 4.09 -8.84 11.27
CA VAL A 24 2.88 -8.62 12.08
C VAL A 24 2.80 -7.18 12.58
N ALA A 25 3.91 -6.61 13.05
CA ALA A 25 3.96 -5.21 13.48
C ALA A 25 3.61 -4.25 12.33
N GLY A 26 4.09 -4.52 11.12
CA GLY A 26 3.70 -3.82 9.90
C GLY A 26 2.21 -3.97 9.59
N ALA A 27 1.70 -5.21 9.63
CA ALA A 27 0.28 -5.48 9.39
C ALA A 27 -0.60 -4.66 10.34
N LEU A 28 -0.25 -4.64 11.63
CA LEU A 28 -0.97 -3.89 12.64
C LEU A 28 -0.80 -2.39 12.46
N LEU A 29 0.42 -1.85 12.36
CA LEU A 29 0.65 -0.41 12.26
C LEU A 29 -0.12 0.20 11.08
N PHE A 30 -0.09 -0.46 9.93
CA PHE A 30 -0.71 0.05 8.70
C PHE A 30 -2.21 -0.27 8.63
N ALA A 31 -2.70 -1.35 9.24
CA ALA A 31 -4.13 -1.71 9.18
C ALA A 31 -4.94 -1.39 10.45
N LEU A 32 -4.31 -0.89 11.51
CA LEU A 32 -5.00 -0.54 12.75
C LEU A 32 -6.16 0.44 12.55
N PRO A 33 -6.04 1.54 11.79
CA PRO A 33 -7.19 2.43 11.59
C PRO A 33 -8.37 1.71 10.92
N MET A 34 -8.08 0.77 10.01
CA MET A 34 -9.09 -0.05 9.33
C MET A 34 -9.72 -1.11 10.25
N PHE A 35 -8.95 -1.71 11.17
CA PHE A 35 -9.52 -2.59 12.20
C PHE A 35 -10.47 -1.85 13.14
N MET A 36 -10.20 -0.57 13.40
CA MET A 36 -10.95 0.25 14.35
C MET A 36 -12.20 0.92 13.76
N THR A 37 -12.37 0.91 12.45
CA THR A 37 -13.49 1.60 11.77
C THR A 37 -14.65 0.65 11.50
N MET A 38 -15.81 0.98 12.06
CA MET A 38 -17.06 0.21 11.90
C MET A 38 -17.37 -0.04 10.43
N GLU A 39 -17.27 1.02 9.64
CA GLU A 39 -17.63 1.06 8.23
C GLU A 39 -16.76 0.11 7.38
N MET A 40 -15.52 -0.14 7.81
CA MET A 40 -14.61 -1.03 7.08
C MET A 40 -14.97 -2.49 7.32
N TRP A 41 -15.14 -2.93 8.57
CA TRP A 41 -15.46 -4.33 8.80
C TRP A 41 -16.93 -4.66 8.54
N GLU A 42 -17.87 -3.70 8.64
CA GLU A 42 -19.28 -3.93 8.34
C GLU A 42 -19.51 -4.29 6.86
N LEU A 43 -18.68 -3.76 5.95
CA LEU A 43 -18.65 -4.18 4.54
C LEU A 43 -18.44 -5.69 4.39
N GLY A 44 -17.78 -6.35 5.33
CA GLY A 44 -17.63 -7.81 5.33
C GLY A 44 -18.96 -8.58 5.29
N PHE A 45 -20.04 -7.98 5.83
CA PHE A 45 -21.38 -8.55 5.88
C PHE A 45 -22.11 -8.49 4.54
N TYR A 46 -22.13 -7.32 3.90
CA TYR A 46 -23.01 -7.04 2.76
C TYR A 46 -22.29 -6.75 1.43
N MET A 47 -20.95 -6.62 1.42
CA MET A 47 -20.22 -6.37 0.18
C MET A 47 -20.38 -7.54 -0.79
N ASP A 48 -20.76 -7.21 -2.03
CA ASP A 48 -20.90 -8.16 -3.11
C ASP A 48 -19.66 -9.06 -3.26
N ARG A 49 -19.89 -10.36 -3.39
CA ARG A 49 -18.83 -11.38 -3.39
C ARG A 49 -17.96 -11.32 -4.63
N THR A 50 -18.47 -10.80 -5.75
CA THR A 50 -17.65 -10.58 -6.94
C THR A 50 -16.69 -9.40 -6.74
N ARG A 51 -17.13 -8.31 -6.10
CA ARG A 51 -16.25 -7.18 -5.76
C ARG A 51 -15.19 -7.58 -4.73
N LEU A 52 -15.55 -8.36 -3.71
CA LEU A 52 -14.58 -8.90 -2.75
C LEU A 52 -13.57 -9.80 -3.45
N LEU A 53 -14.03 -10.74 -4.28
CA LEU A 53 -13.15 -11.63 -5.03
C LEU A 53 -12.19 -10.84 -5.93
N LEU A 54 -12.68 -9.83 -6.65
CA LEU A 54 -11.84 -8.95 -7.47
C LEU A 54 -10.80 -8.21 -6.63
N LEU A 55 -11.18 -7.67 -5.46
CA LEU A 55 -10.25 -7.02 -4.55
C LEU A 55 -9.13 -7.97 -4.10
N LEU A 56 -9.47 -9.21 -3.73
CA LEU A 56 -8.49 -10.23 -3.36
C LEU A 56 -7.59 -10.64 -4.53
N LEU A 57 -8.17 -10.82 -5.72
CA LEU A 57 -7.45 -11.18 -6.94
C LEU A 57 -6.51 -10.08 -7.40
N ILE A 58 -6.85 -8.81 -7.19
CA ILE A 58 -5.98 -7.66 -7.49
C ILE A 58 -4.90 -7.48 -6.41
N ASN A 59 -5.22 -7.79 -5.16
CA ASN A 59 -4.27 -7.70 -4.05
C ASN A 59 -3.05 -8.63 -4.25
N LEU A 60 -3.25 -9.85 -4.75
CA LEU A 60 -2.13 -10.80 -4.95
C LEU A 60 -1.05 -10.29 -5.94
N PRO A 61 -1.38 -9.88 -7.18
CA PRO A 61 -0.42 -9.22 -8.08
C PRO A 61 0.21 -7.97 -7.47
N LEU A 62 -0.56 -7.18 -6.71
CA LEU A 62 -0.04 -6.01 -6.02
C LEU A 62 1.04 -6.38 -5.01
N LEU A 63 0.80 -7.38 -4.15
CA LEU A 63 1.80 -7.88 -3.21
C LEU A 63 3.02 -8.46 -3.92
N ILE A 64 2.84 -9.19 -5.02
CA ILE A 64 3.97 -9.72 -5.82
C ILE A 64 4.80 -8.56 -6.40
N GLY A 65 4.14 -7.54 -6.94
CA GLY A 65 4.80 -6.34 -7.46
C GLY A 65 5.55 -5.58 -6.37
N LEU A 66 4.94 -5.43 -5.20
CA LEU A 66 5.54 -4.76 -4.05
C LEU A 66 6.76 -5.54 -3.54
N SER A 67 6.68 -6.86 -3.44
CA SER A 67 7.80 -7.72 -3.07
C SER A 67 8.97 -7.64 -4.05
N ARG A 68 8.71 -7.52 -5.37
CA ARG A 68 9.77 -7.36 -6.38
C ARG A 68 10.49 -6.01 -6.31
N ARG A 69 9.77 -4.96 -5.91
CA ARG A 69 10.29 -3.59 -5.92
C ARG A 69 10.92 -3.21 -4.60
N ILE A 70 10.36 -3.66 -3.49
CA ILE A 70 10.79 -3.35 -2.12
C ILE A 70 11.60 -4.49 -1.50
N GLY A 71 11.53 -5.72 -2.03
CA GLY A 71 12.30 -6.86 -1.54
C GLY A 71 13.80 -6.65 -1.77
N PHE A 72 14.53 -6.42 -0.68
CA PHE A 72 15.95 -6.08 -0.62
C PHE A 72 16.93 -7.19 -1.01
N GLU A 73 16.49 -8.36 -1.50
CA GLU A 73 17.42 -9.41 -1.94
C GLU A 73 17.76 -9.25 -3.43
N GLU A 74 19.07 -9.25 -3.74
CA GLU A 74 19.66 -8.89 -5.03
C GLU A 74 19.16 -9.71 -6.24
N THR A 75 18.51 -10.85 -6.00
CA THR A 75 18.02 -11.75 -7.06
C THR A 75 16.66 -12.38 -6.72
N SER A 76 15.65 -11.57 -6.41
CA SER A 76 14.29 -12.08 -6.18
C SER A 76 13.65 -12.63 -7.47
N GLY A 77 13.82 -13.94 -7.70
CA GLY A 77 13.09 -14.65 -8.75
C GLY A 77 11.58 -14.58 -8.51
N LEU A 78 10.76 -14.71 -9.57
CA LEU A 78 9.29 -14.69 -9.50
C LEU A 78 8.74 -15.58 -8.37
N ARG A 79 9.36 -16.75 -8.16
CA ARG A 79 8.97 -17.71 -7.12
C ARG A 79 9.11 -17.14 -5.70
N GLN A 80 10.18 -16.37 -5.45
CA GLN A 80 10.41 -15.76 -4.15
C GLN A 80 9.42 -14.64 -3.88
N SER A 81 9.14 -13.80 -4.89
CA SER A 81 8.16 -12.74 -4.74
C SER A 81 6.74 -13.27 -4.49
N ILE A 82 6.38 -14.38 -5.13
CA ILE A 82 5.13 -15.09 -4.84
C ILE A 82 5.13 -15.61 -3.41
N ARG A 83 6.22 -16.22 -2.93
CA ARG A 83 6.33 -16.69 -1.55
C ARG A 83 6.15 -15.54 -0.56
N ASP A 84 6.84 -14.43 -0.75
CA ASP A 84 6.76 -13.28 0.16
C ASP A 84 5.38 -12.62 0.14
N ALA A 85 4.73 -12.56 -1.03
CA ALA A 85 3.33 -12.12 -1.15
C ALA A 85 2.36 -13.04 -0.40
N ILE A 86 2.52 -14.37 -0.51
CA ILE A 86 1.69 -15.34 0.22
C ILE A 86 1.94 -15.22 1.74
N ILE A 87 3.18 -15.05 2.17
CA ILE A 87 3.52 -14.85 3.59
C ILE A 87 2.86 -13.56 4.11
N ALA A 88 3.00 -12.45 3.39
CA ALA A 88 2.39 -11.18 3.77
C ALA A 88 0.86 -11.29 3.85
N TYR A 89 0.22 -11.96 2.88
CA TYR A 89 -1.22 -12.23 2.91
C TYR A 89 -1.63 -13.11 4.09
N ALA A 90 -0.87 -14.17 4.38
CA ALA A 90 -1.11 -15.03 5.54
C ALA A 90 -0.97 -14.27 6.87
N LEU A 91 0.02 -13.38 6.99
CA LEU A 91 0.16 -12.51 8.16
C LEU A 91 -1.03 -11.55 8.30
N GLY A 92 -1.53 -10.99 7.19
CA GLY A 92 -2.74 -10.17 7.19
C GLY A 92 -3.99 -10.94 7.65
N MET A 93 -4.15 -12.19 7.19
CA MET A 93 -5.22 -13.09 7.63
C MET A 93 -5.12 -13.43 9.11
N VAL A 94 -3.91 -13.76 9.60
CA VAL A 94 -3.65 -14.05 11.02
C VAL A 94 -3.93 -12.83 11.88
N ALA A 95 -3.41 -11.66 11.50
CA ALA A 95 -3.68 -10.40 12.20
C ALA A 95 -5.18 -10.13 12.28
N SER A 96 -5.91 -10.27 11.17
CA SER A 96 -7.36 -10.05 11.14
C SER A 96 -8.12 -11.04 12.02
N THR A 97 -7.72 -12.31 12.00
CA THR A 97 -8.33 -13.39 12.80
C THR A 97 -8.06 -13.22 14.29
N LEU A 98 -6.94 -12.60 14.68
CA LEU A 98 -6.60 -12.35 16.08
C LEU A 98 -7.22 -11.05 16.60
N ILE A 99 -7.16 -9.98 15.81
CA ILE A 99 -7.58 -8.64 16.24
C ILE A 99 -9.09 -8.55 16.30
N LEU A 100 -9.82 -8.98 15.27
CA LEU A 100 -11.27 -8.79 15.23
C LEU A 100 -12.04 -9.44 16.40
N PRO A 101 -11.71 -10.68 16.84
CA PRO A 101 -12.30 -11.22 18.06
C PRO A 101 -11.83 -10.48 19.31
N SER A 102 -10.57 -10.04 19.36
CA SER A 102 -10.00 -9.34 20.52
C SER A 102 -10.67 -7.99 20.80
N ILE A 103 -11.13 -7.30 19.75
CA ILE A 103 -11.89 -6.05 19.87
C ILE A 103 -13.42 -6.28 19.93
N GLY A 104 -13.87 -7.54 19.96
CA GLY A 104 -15.29 -7.90 20.09
C GLY A 104 -16.13 -7.74 18.81
N VAL A 105 -15.50 -7.55 17.65
CA VAL A 105 -16.20 -7.43 16.35
C VAL A 105 -16.64 -8.81 15.84
N LEU A 106 -15.79 -9.83 15.98
CA LEU A 106 -16.18 -11.22 15.68
C LEU A 106 -16.82 -11.87 16.90
N GLN A 107 -18.04 -12.40 16.73
CA GLN A 107 -18.82 -13.05 17.78
C GLN A 107 -19.22 -14.47 17.36
N ALA A 108 -19.30 -15.38 18.34
CA ALA A 108 -19.58 -16.81 18.10
C ALA A 108 -20.97 -17.11 17.49
N GLY A 109 -21.89 -16.13 17.45
CA GLY A 109 -23.22 -16.27 16.86
C GLY A 109 -23.32 -15.84 15.39
N GLN A 110 -22.25 -15.30 14.80
CA GLN A 110 -22.25 -14.83 13.41
C GLN A 110 -22.21 -15.99 12.42
N THR A 111 -22.74 -15.77 11.22
CA THR A 111 -22.69 -16.77 10.17
C THR A 111 -21.25 -16.90 9.63
N PRO A 112 -20.81 -18.10 9.18
CA PRO A 112 -19.45 -18.29 8.66
C PRO A 112 -19.11 -17.37 7.49
N HIS A 113 -20.12 -17.02 6.69
CA HIS A 113 -20.01 -16.12 5.56
C HIS A 113 -19.59 -14.70 5.96
N GLU A 114 -20.14 -14.19 7.06
CA GLU A 114 -19.84 -12.87 7.61
C GLU A 114 -18.41 -12.83 8.17
N ILE A 115 -18.04 -13.86 8.93
CA ILE A 115 -16.69 -14.03 9.51
C ILE A 115 -15.64 -14.03 8.39
N VAL A 116 -15.83 -14.86 7.36
CA VAL A 116 -14.91 -14.96 6.22
C VAL A 116 -14.83 -13.63 5.46
N GLY A 117 -15.95 -12.94 5.26
CA GLY A 117 -15.99 -11.64 4.59
C GLY A 117 -15.17 -10.58 5.31
N MET A 118 -15.33 -10.44 6.62
CA MET A 118 -14.57 -9.49 7.45
C MET A 118 -13.08 -9.78 7.45
N ILE A 119 -12.70 -11.05 7.67
CA ILE A 119 -11.29 -11.46 7.71
C ILE A 119 -10.65 -11.23 6.33
N ALA A 120 -11.30 -11.63 5.24
CA ALA A 120 -10.77 -11.46 3.89
C ALA A 120 -10.61 -9.99 3.52
N LEU A 121 -11.58 -9.14 3.88
CA LEU A 121 -11.54 -7.71 3.62
C LEU A 121 -10.39 -7.02 4.35
N LEU A 122 -10.20 -7.30 5.65
CA LEU A 122 -9.13 -6.69 6.45
C LEU A 122 -7.75 -7.30 6.20
N ALA A 123 -7.69 -8.53 5.69
CA ALA A 123 -6.42 -9.12 5.26
C ALA A 123 -5.76 -8.34 4.12
N VAL A 124 -6.52 -7.65 3.27
CA VAL A 124 -5.97 -6.83 2.16
C VAL A 124 -5.04 -5.73 2.68
N PRO A 125 -5.52 -4.73 3.44
CA PRO A 125 -4.63 -3.70 3.96
C PRO A 125 -3.58 -4.24 4.93
N ALA A 126 -3.94 -5.23 5.77
CA ALA A 126 -3.00 -5.83 6.71
C ALA A 126 -1.84 -6.53 5.98
N SER A 127 -2.08 -7.14 4.81
CA SER A 127 -1.04 -7.77 4.01
C SER A 127 -0.10 -6.77 3.34
N ILE A 128 -0.62 -5.62 2.88
CA ILE A 128 0.19 -4.52 2.37
C ILE A 128 1.09 -3.99 3.50
N GLY A 129 0.50 -3.77 4.67
CA GLY A 129 1.21 -3.38 5.89
C GLY A 129 2.30 -4.39 6.29
N ALA A 130 2.01 -5.68 6.21
CA ALA A 130 2.97 -6.73 6.55
C ALA A 130 4.19 -6.70 5.64
N MET A 131 3.96 -6.49 4.34
CA MET A 131 5.03 -6.39 3.36
C MET A 131 5.90 -5.16 3.58
N LEU A 132 5.28 -4.00 3.81
CA LEU A 132 5.99 -2.74 4.09
C LEU A 132 6.71 -2.75 5.44
N GLY A 133 6.11 -3.32 6.49
CA GLY A 133 6.75 -3.40 7.81
C GLY A 133 7.94 -4.34 7.83
N ARG A 134 7.87 -5.47 7.12
CA ARG A 134 9.02 -6.37 6.99
C ARG A 134 10.20 -5.67 6.30
N SER A 135 9.93 -4.84 5.30
CA SER A 135 10.98 -4.09 4.60
C SER A 135 11.51 -2.89 5.39
N GLN A 136 10.66 -2.17 6.13
CA GLN A 136 11.07 -0.94 6.84
C GLN A 136 11.63 -1.19 8.25
N LEU A 137 11.11 -2.19 8.97
CA LEU A 137 11.56 -2.54 10.32
C LEU A 137 12.70 -3.57 10.31
N GLY A 138 13.00 -4.12 9.13
CA GLY A 138 14.04 -5.11 8.88
C GLY A 138 15.40 -4.49 8.54
N GLY A 139 15.66 -3.25 8.98
CA GLY A 139 16.88 -2.49 8.67
C GLY A 139 18.12 -3.39 8.63
N LYS A 140 18.92 -3.20 7.56
CA LYS A 140 20.20 -3.86 7.22
C LYS A 140 20.64 -4.77 8.36
N SER A 141 20.28 -6.05 8.29
CA SER A 141 20.73 -7.01 9.28
C SER A 141 22.27 -6.99 9.30
N ASP A 142 22.81 -6.58 10.44
CA ASP A 142 24.22 -6.61 10.86
C ASP A 142 24.87 -7.98 10.59
N ASP A 143 25.24 -8.28 9.35
CA ASP A 143 26.04 -9.46 8.99
C ASP A 143 26.77 -9.30 7.64
N GLU A 144 27.10 -8.06 7.26
CA GLU A 144 28.17 -7.77 6.29
C GLU A 144 29.01 -6.61 6.84
N GLU A 145 29.77 -6.87 7.92
CA GLU A 145 31.07 -6.22 8.09
C GLU A 145 31.98 -6.73 6.99
N THR A 146 31.87 -6.15 5.80
CA THR A 146 32.99 -6.08 4.88
C THR A 146 33.05 -4.63 4.44
N GLU A 147 34.00 -3.91 5.03
CA GLU A 147 34.46 -2.61 4.55
C GLU A 147 34.88 -2.76 3.09
N ASP A 148 33.96 -2.45 2.17
CA ASP A 148 34.30 -1.94 0.85
C ASP A 148 33.40 -0.72 0.62
N ASP A 149 34.07 0.40 0.40
CA ASP A 149 33.56 1.78 0.36
C ASP A 149 32.80 2.06 -0.95
N ASP A 150 31.85 1.19 -1.31
CA ASP A 150 30.96 1.27 -2.48
C ASP A 150 29.61 0.58 -2.14
N ASP A 151 28.86 1.14 -1.19
CA ASP A 151 27.52 0.68 -0.77
C ASP A 151 26.52 0.81 -1.96
N PRO A 152 26.13 -0.26 -2.69
CA PRO A 152 25.32 -0.15 -3.91
C PRO A 152 23.82 0.00 -3.60
N VAL A 153 23.46 0.17 -2.33
CA VAL A 153 22.07 0.29 -1.87
C VAL A 153 21.44 1.64 -2.28
N GLN A 154 22.24 2.61 -2.73
CA GLN A 154 21.75 3.92 -3.20
C GLN A 154 21.55 4.04 -4.72
N ASN A 155 21.87 3.00 -5.52
CA ASN A 155 21.88 3.09 -7.00
C ASN A 155 21.00 2.05 -7.69
N ARG A 156 19.76 1.83 -7.20
CA ARG A 156 18.74 1.20 -8.04
C ARG A 156 17.93 2.29 -8.73
N GLU A 157 18.29 2.60 -9.98
CA GLU A 157 17.40 3.33 -10.90
C GLU A 157 16.05 2.60 -10.95
N THR A 158 15.07 3.10 -10.21
CA THR A 158 13.72 2.54 -10.30
C THR A 158 13.17 2.91 -11.67
N SER A 159 12.96 1.91 -12.53
CA SER A 159 12.31 2.13 -13.82
C SER A 159 11.04 2.97 -13.63
N TYR A 160 10.77 3.91 -14.53
CA TYR A 160 9.59 4.80 -14.49
C TYR A 160 8.27 4.07 -14.15
N GLY A 161 8.05 2.87 -14.70
CA GLY A 161 6.86 2.07 -14.38
C GLY A 161 6.82 1.53 -12.94
N GLY A 162 7.98 1.36 -12.30
CA GLY A 162 8.12 1.04 -10.88
C GLY A 162 7.74 2.21 -9.98
N GLU A 163 8.16 3.42 -10.34
CA GLU A 163 7.72 4.64 -9.64
C GLU A 163 6.20 4.78 -9.71
N LEU A 164 5.60 4.69 -10.91
CA LEU A 164 4.14 4.76 -11.08
C LEU A 164 3.39 3.66 -10.30
N PHE A 165 3.95 2.45 -10.25
CA PHE A 165 3.38 1.35 -9.47
C PHE A 165 3.38 1.67 -7.96
N LEU A 166 4.48 2.20 -7.43
CA LEU A 166 4.55 2.58 -6.03
C LEU A 166 3.64 3.77 -5.69
N MET A 167 3.46 4.70 -6.63
CA MET A 167 2.43 5.74 -6.52
C MET A 167 1.04 5.13 -6.39
N ALA A 168 0.72 4.10 -7.17
CA ALA A 168 -0.57 3.41 -7.07
C ALA A 168 -0.74 2.68 -5.72
N VAL A 169 0.30 2.03 -5.21
CA VAL A 169 0.28 1.38 -3.88
C VAL A 169 0.10 2.41 -2.77
N GLY A 170 0.83 3.53 -2.82
CA GLY A 170 0.70 4.63 -1.87
C GLY A 170 -0.70 5.23 -1.89
N ALA A 171 -1.24 5.51 -3.07
CA ALA A 171 -2.62 5.99 -3.22
C ALA A 171 -3.63 5.00 -2.66
N LEU A 172 -3.47 3.71 -2.97
CA LEU A 172 -4.36 2.66 -2.48
C LEU A 172 -4.33 2.59 -0.96
N PHE A 173 -3.13 2.61 -0.37
CA PHE A 173 -2.97 2.53 1.08
C PHE A 173 -3.73 3.65 1.81
N LEU A 174 -3.55 4.91 1.37
CA LEU A 174 -4.26 6.04 1.97
C LEU A 174 -5.77 5.96 1.69
N ASN A 175 -6.16 5.55 0.49
CA ASN A 175 -7.57 5.42 0.13
C ASN A 175 -8.27 4.32 0.94
N LEU A 176 -7.63 3.20 1.24
CA LEU A 176 -8.26 2.12 2.01
C LEU A 176 -8.66 2.55 3.43
N ASN A 177 -8.03 3.57 4.00
CA ASN A 177 -8.38 4.10 5.31
C ASN A 177 -9.62 5.00 5.31
N VAL A 178 -10.02 5.52 4.14
CA VAL A 178 -11.03 6.58 4.03
C VAL A 178 -12.16 6.22 3.06
N ALA A 179 -11.87 5.50 1.98
CA ALA A 179 -12.85 5.08 0.98
C ALA A 179 -14.00 4.22 1.53
N PRO A 180 -13.77 3.32 2.52
CA PRO A 180 -14.86 2.55 3.11
C PRO A 180 -15.86 3.42 3.86
N THR A 181 -15.52 4.65 4.25
CA THR A 181 -16.34 5.46 5.15
C THR A 181 -17.40 6.28 4.42
N GLU A 182 -18.42 6.75 5.13
CA GLU A 182 -19.54 7.50 4.54
C GLU A 182 -19.19 8.98 4.29
N GLU A 183 -18.16 9.50 4.96
CA GLU A 183 -17.77 10.90 4.90
C GLU A 183 -17.44 11.36 3.49
N MET A 184 -16.91 10.48 2.63
CA MET A 184 -16.60 10.83 1.23
C MET A 184 -17.86 11.22 0.46
N ILE A 185 -18.96 10.51 0.69
CA ILE A 185 -20.25 10.79 0.09
C ILE A 185 -20.86 12.05 0.71
N LEU A 186 -20.87 12.15 2.04
CA LEU A 186 -21.45 13.30 2.75
C LEU A 186 -20.73 14.62 2.39
N LEU A 187 -19.41 14.60 2.26
CA LEU A 187 -18.64 15.76 1.82
C LEU A 187 -18.96 16.12 0.37
N SER A 188 -19.16 15.13 -0.51
CA SER A 188 -19.52 15.38 -1.91
C SER A 188 -20.84 16.17 -2.04
N PHE A 189 -21.81 15.94 -1.15
CA PHE A 189 -23.07 16.69 -1.11
C PHE A 189 -22.94 18.10 -0.52
N LYS A 190 -21.95 18.34 0.34
CA LYS A 190 -21.68 19.67 0.91
C LYS A 190 -20.87 20.57 -0.03
N MET A 191 -20.16 19.97 -0.98
CA MET A 191 -19.25 20.68 -1.86
C MET A 191 -19.94 21.20 -3.12
N THR A 192 -19.52 22.39 -3.53
CA THR A 192 -19.80 22.91 -4.88
C THR A 192 -18.67 22.53 -5.84
N PRO A 193 -18.88 22.62 -7.17
CA PRO A 193 -17.83 22.35 -8.16
C PRO A 193 -16.53 23.15 -7.92
N TRP A 194 -16.66 24.37 -7.37
CA TRP A 194 -15.51 25.20 -7.02
C TRP A 194 -14.61 24.54 -5.95
N HIS A 195 -15.21 23.92 -4.94
CA HIS A 195 -14.45 23.19 -3.92
C HIS A 195 -13.70 22.01 -4.54
N GLY A 196 -14.30 21.33 -5.53
CA GLY A 196 -13.63 20.27 -6.28
C GLY A 196 -12.39 20.77 -7.01
N LEU A 197 -12.49 21.91 -7.71
CA LEU A 197 -11.34 22.55 -8.37
C LEU A 197 -10.24 22.94 -7.38
N VAL A 198 -10.61 23.48 -6.21
CA VAL A 198 -9.65 23.81 -5.15
C VAL A 198 -8.95 22.54 -4.64
N ILE A 199 -9.67 21.45 -4.40
CA ILE A 199 -9.06 20.18 -3.97
C ILE A 199 -8.11 19.63 -5.03
N ILE A 200 -8.47 19.68 -6.32
CA ILE A 200 -7.58 19.27 -7.42
C ILE A 200 -6.30 20.10 -7.39
N ALA A 201 -6.42 21.44 -7.32
CA ALA A 201 -5.27 22.33 -7.29
C ALA A 201 -4.37 22.07 -6.08
N VAL A 202 -4.95 21.94 -4.88
CA VAL A 202 -4.22 21.64 -3.65
C VAL A 202 -3.53 20.26 -3.74
N SER A 203 -4.21 19.24 -4.27
CA SER A 203 -3.62 17.91 -4.48
C SER A 203 -2.38 17.99 -5.37
N LEU A 204 -2.47 18.71 -6.49
CA LEU A 204 -1.36 18.90 -7.43
C LEU A 204 -0.20 19.68 -6.78
N ILE A 205 -0.49 20.74 -6.03
CA ILE A 205 0.52 21.53 -5.31
C ILE A 205 1.25 20.66 -4.30
N VAL A 206 0.51 19.89 -3.48
CA VAL A 206 1.11 19.00 -2.48
C VAL A 206 1.97 17.95 -3.18
N MET A 207 1.44 17.23 -4.17
CA MET A 207 2.23 16.23 -4.92
C MET A 207 3.49 16.83 -5.55
N HIS A 208 3.38 18.00 -6.17
CA HIS A 208 4.52 18.67 -6.76
C HIS A 208 5.54 19.12 -5.71
N GLY A 209 5.08 19.57 -4.54
CA GLY A 209 5.92 19.90 -3.40
C GLY A 209 6.76 18.72 -2.92
N PHE A 210 6.17 17.53 -2.80
CA PHE A 210 6.90 16.30 -2.49
C PHE A 210 7.95 15.95 -3.56
N VAL A 211 7.60 16.10 -4.85
CA VAL A 211 8.54 15.90 -5.96
C VAL A 211 9.72 16.87 -5.88
N TYR A 212 9.47 18.14 -5.57
CA TYR A 212 10.50 19.18 -5.49
C TYR A 212 11.41 19.01 -4.25
N ALA A 213 10.84 18.66 -3.10
CA ALA A 213 11.60 18.36 -1.88
C ALA A 213 12.62 17.23 -2.11
N LEU A 214 12.27 16.24 -2.94
CA LEU A 214 13.15 15.15 -3.34
C LEU A 214 14.26 15.57 -4.33
N SER A 215 13.97 16.51 -5.23
CA SER A 215 15.00 17.07 -6.13
C SER A 215 16.16 17.74 -5.38
N PHE A 216 15.96 18.09 -4.09
CA PHE A 216 17.00 18.65 -3.22
C PHE A 216 17.80 17.62 -2.41
N HIS A 217 17.31 16.39 -2.22
CA HIS A 217 17.92 15.43 -1.28
C HIS A 217 18.41 14.11 -1.90
N GLY A 218 18.14 13.79 -3.18
CA GLY A 218 18.58 12.46 -3.67
C GLY A 218 18.40 12.06 -5.12
N SER A 219 18.15 12.96 -6.09
CA SER A 219 18.09 12.54 -7.50
C SER A 219 18.98 13.39 -8.42
N HIS A 220 20.24 12.99 -8.56
CA HIS A 220 20.97 13.23 -9.80
C HIS A 220 20.37 12.31 -10.87
N ASP A 221 19.27 12.75 -11.51
CA ASP A 221 18.85 12.22 -12.82
C ASP A 221 17.80 13.06 -13.57
N LEU A 222 17.52 14.27 -13.09
CA LEU A 222 17.08 15.34 -13.99
C LEU A 222 18.36 16.02 -14.40
N ALA A 223 18.91 15.65 -15.57
CA ALA A 223 20.12 16.26 -16.14
C ALA A 223 20.16 17.76 -15.82
N GLU A 224 21.29 18.24 -15.29
CA GLU A 224 21.48 19.65 -14.91
C GLU A 224 20.90 20.57 -16.00
N GLY A 225 19.84 21.32 -15.66
CA GLY A 225 19.12 22.19 -16.61
C GLY A 225 17.74 21.68 -17.07
N THR A 226 17.21 20.56 -16.56
CA THR A 226 15.85 20.12 -16.89
C THR A 226 14.79 21.04 -16.26
N PRO A 227 13.86 21.64 -17.03
CA PRO A 227 12.85 22.55 -16.50
C PRO A 227 11.94 21.87 -15.48
N SER A 228 11.56 22.57 -14.40
CA SER A 228 10.63 22.07 -13.35
C SER A 228 9.29 21.56 -13.90
N TRP A 229 8.88 22.04 -15.08
CA TRP A 229 7.70 21.57 -15.81
C TRP A 229 7.81 20.09 -16.24
N HIS A 230 9.00 19.58 -16.51
CA HIS A 230 9.19 18.20 -16.92
C HIS A 230 8.85 17.22 -15.78
N ALA A 231 9.27 17.53 -14.56
CA ALA A 231 8.91 16.74 -13.37
C ALA A 231 7.40 16.79 -13.09
N PHE A 232 6.78 17.97 -13.29
CA PHE A 232 5.33 18.13 -13.16
C PHE A 232 4.56 17.23 -14.15
N VAL A 233 4.94 17.24 -15.43
CA VAL A 233 4.25 16.45 -16.47
C VAL A 233 4.54 14.95 -16.35
N ARG A 234 5.74 14.56 -15.93
CA ARG A 234 6.14 13.14 -15.88
C ARG A 234 5.69 12.42 -14.60
N PHE A 235 5.60 13.14 -13.48
CA PHE A 235 5.33 12.52 -12.18
C PHE A 235 4.09 13.08 -11.50
N THR A 236 3.90 14.41 -11.45
CA THR A 236 2.75 15.00 -10.74
C THR A 236 1.43 14.70 -11.45
N LEU A 237 1.32 14.96 -12.76
CA LEU A 237 0.09 14.71 -13.51
C LEU A 237 -0.27 13.21 -13.58
N PRO A 238 0.64 12.29 -13.98
CA PRO A 238 0.34 10.86 -14.00
C PRO A 238 0.05 10.33 -12.60
N GLY A 239 0.77 10.80 -11.59
CA GLY A 239 0.52 10.46 -10.19
C GLY A 239 -0.88 10.83 -9.73
N TYR A 240 -1.36 12.02 -10.08
CA TYR A 240 -2.73 12.45 -9.75
C TYR A 240 -3.78 11.63 -10.50
N VAL A 241 -3.55 11.30 -11.77
CA VAL A 241 -4.43 10.43 -12.56
C VAL A 241 -4.48 9.02 -11.96
N ILE A 242 -3.34 8.49 -11.52
CA ILE A 242 -3.26 7.20 -10.82
C ILE A 242 -4.05 7.29 -9.51
N ALA A 243 -3.81 8.31 -8.69
CA ALA A 243 -4.53 8.51 -7.45
C ALA A 243 -6.04 8.54 -7.67
N GLY A 244 -6.52 9.31 -8.66
CA GLY A 244 -7.94 9.37 -8.99
C GLY A 244 -8.50 8.06 -9.54
N SER A 245 -7.72 7.31 -10.31
CA SER A 245 -8.13 5.98 -10.81
C SER A 245 -8.26 4.97 -9.65
N ILE A 246 -7.32 4.98 -8.71
CA ILE A 246 -7.38 4.16 -7.50
C ILE A 246 -8.54 4.61 -6.61
N SER A 247 -8.79 5.91 -6.46
CA SER A 247 -9.93 6.44 -5.71
C SER A 247 -11.26 5.98 -6.30
N ALA A 248 -11.42 6.06 -7.62
CA ALA A 248 -12.60 5.54 -8.31
C ALA A 248 -12.78 4.03 -8.08
N TYR A 249 -11.69 3.25 -8.21
CA TYR A 249 -11.71 1.82 -7.97
C TYR A 249 -12.09 1.46 -6.52
N CYS A 250 -11.56 2.17 -5.52
CA CYS A 250 -11.91 1.94 -4.12
C CYS A 250 -13.37 2.26 -3.83
N LEU A 251 -13.85 3.43 -4.28
CA LEU A 251 -15.26 3.83 -4.10
C LEU A 251 -16.22 2.85 -4.76
N TRP A 252 -15.87 2.37 -5.95
CA TRP A 252 -16.62 1.32 -6.62
C TRP A 252 -16.58 0.00 -5.84
N SER A 253 -15.40 -0.46 -5.40
CA SER A 253 -15.26 -1.71 -4.66
C SER A 253 -16.12 -1.73 -3.38
N PHE A 254 -16.22 -0.58 -2.69
CA PHE A 254 -16.96 -0.43 -1.44
C PHE A 254 -18.40 0.06 -1.60
N HIS A 255 -18.97 -0.01 -2.81
CA HIS A 255 -20.37 0.35 -3.10
C HIS A 255 -20.73 1.81 -2.78
N ARG A 256 -19.75 2.71 -2.74
CA ARG A 256 -19.96 4.12 -2.36
C ARG A 256 -20.49 5.00 -3.49
N ILE A 257 -20.57 4.49 -4.72
CA ILE A 257 -20.95 5.27 -5.91
C ILE A 257 -22.09 4.65 -6.73
N ASP A 258 -22.69 3.54 -6.30
CA ASP A 258 -23.64 2.76 -7.12
C ASP A 258 -24.92 3.53 -7.46
N ASP A 259 -25.47 4.29 -6.50
CA ASP A 259 -26.75 5.02 -6.65
C ASP A 259 -26.57 6.55 -6.78
N LEU A 260 -25.36 7.01 -7.11
CA LEU A 260 -25.04 8.43 -7.19
C LEU A 260 -25.13 8.98 -8.62
N GLY A 261 -25.53 10.25 -8.74
CA GLY A 261 -25.44 10.99 -9.99
C GLY A 261 -23.99 11.21 -10.42
N SER A 262 -23.73 11.33 -11.73
CA SER A 262 -22.37 11.43 -12.30
C SER A 262 -21.53 12.56 -11.69
N THR A 263 -22.17 13.70 -11.38
CA THR A 263 -21.50 14.84 -10.75
C THR A 263 -21.04 14.50 -9.32
N GLN A 264 -21.89 13.83 -8.55
CA GLN A 264 -21.58 13.40 -7.19
C GLN A 264 -20.48 12.35 -7.17
N VAL A 265 -20.52 11.39 -8.11
CA VAL A 265 -19.44 10.41 -8.29
C VAL A 265 -18.11 11.11 -8.55
N LEU A 266 -18.09 12.08 -9.47
CA LEU A 266 -16.87 12.84 -9.76
C LEU A 266 -16.36 13.60 -8.54
N MET A 267 -17.25 14.23 -7.77
CA MET A 267 -16.88 14.95 -6.55
C MET A 267 -16.32 14.00 -5.48
N ALA A 268 -16.94 12.84 -5.26
CA ALA A 268 -16.44 11.83 -4.34
C ALA A 268 -15.06 11.31 -4.75
N ILE A 269 -14.84 11.07 -6.05
CA ILE A 269 -13.52 10.70 -6.59
C ILE A 269 -12.51 11.81 -6.31
N VAL A 270 -12.83 13.08 -6.57
CA VAL A 270 -11.92 14.22 -6.32
C VAL A 270 -11.55 14.34 -4.85
N ILE A 271 -12.52 14.18 -3.94
CA ILE A 271 -12.29 14.23 -2.49
C ILE A 271 -11.33 13.12 -2.09
N LEU A 272 -11.59 11.88 -2.51
CA LEU A 272 -10.74 10.74 -2.18
C LEU A 272 -9.40 10.78 -2.92
N SER A 273 -9.31 11.47 -4.06
CA SER A 273 -8.04 11.64 -4.79
C SER A 273 -7.05 12.48 -3.99
N PHE A 274 -7.50 13.30 -3.05
CA PHE A 274 -6.61 14.12 -2.22
C PHE A 274 -5.72 13.28 -1.27
N PRO A 275 -6.26 12.44 -0.37
CA PRO A 275 -5.41 11.53 0.43
C PRO A 275 -4.67 10.53 -0.46
N GLY A 276 -5.28 10.06 -1.56
CA GLY A 276 -4.60 9.21 -2.53
C GLY A 276 -3.39 9.88 -3.18
N ALA A 277 -3.47 11.17 -3.51
CA ALA A 277 -2.40 11.97 -4.07
C ALA A 277 -1.24 12.15 -3.07
N ILE A 278 -1.56 12.37 -1.79
CA ILE A 278 -0.56 12.41 -0.70
C ILE A 278 0.13 11.05 -0.60
N GLY A 279 -0.63 9.95 -0.59
CA GLY A 279 -0.08 8.60 -0.56
C GLY A 279 0.83 8.28 -1.74
N ALA A 280 0.39 8.65 -2.95
CA ALA A 280 1.18 8.48 -4.18
C ALA A 280 2.52 9.25 -4.11
N ALA A 281 2.48 10.47 -3.62
CA ALA A 281 3.69 11.30 -3.47
C ALA A 281 4.61 10.79 -2.36
N ALA A 282 4.05 10.37 -1.22
CA ALA A 282 4.81 9.86 -0.08
C ALA A 282 5.47 8.50 -0.37
N ALA A 283 4.82 7.62 -1.14
CA ALA A 283 5.43 6.34 -1.54
C ALA A 283 6.72 6.53 -2.36
N ARG A 284 6.87 7.69 -3.02
CA ARG A 284 8.10 8.06 -3.71
C ARG A 284 9.21 8.55 -2.77
N LEU A 285 8.90 9.01 -1.56
CA LEU A 285 9.90 9.37 -0.54
C LEU A 285 10.59 8.14 0.07
N ILE A 286 9.94 6.98 -0.03
CA ILE A 286 10.41 5.72 0.56
C ILE A 286 11.37 4.99 -0.41
N LEU A 287 11.40 5.41 -1.68
CA LEU A 287 12.37 5.01 -2.69
C LEU A 287 13.66 5.81 -2.54
#